data_AF-A0A2E9FF90-F1
#
_entry.id   AF-A0A2E9FF90-F1
#
_cell.length_a   1.000
_cell.length_b   1.000
_cell.length_c   1.000
_cell.angle_alpha   90.00
_cell.angle_beta   90.00
_cell.angle_gamma   90.00
#
_symmetry.space_group_name_H-M   'P 1'
#
loop_
_entity.id
_entity.type
_entity.pdbx_description
1 polymer ?
#
loop_
_entity_poly.entity_id
_entity_poly.type
_entity_poly.pdbx_seq_one_letter_code
_entity_poly.pdbx_strand_id
1 'polypeptide(L)'
;MEETWESPESITERMVGDHSRCDQVYAEGETALVGGQWEAGEKLLRTFIAGMQTHIALEEQVLFPAIEEATGMVEGPTSVMRIEHEQIRSLLEELSRALESKDDDRILAIGETLNILIQQHNLKEENMLYPMSDAHLKDKKKELLQKMQSLATQGNHGTSPLE
;
A
#
# COMPACT_ATOMS: atom_id res chain seq x y z
N MET A 1 -5.30 10.03 -26.08
CA MET A 1 -6.44 10.11 -25.16
C MET A 1 -5.82 10.28 -23.80
N GLU A 2 -5.80 11.52 -23.29
CA GLU A 2 -5.39 11.76 -21.91
C GLU A 2 -6.48 11.13 -21.05
N GLU A 3 -6.17 10.02 -20.36
CA GLU A 3 -7.03 9.55 -19.30
C GLU A 3 -7.08 10.66 -18.26
N THR A 4 -8.23 11.33 -18.17
CA THR A 4 -8.53 12.25 -17.08
C THR A 4 -8.77 11.38 -15.85
N TRP A 5 -7.69 11.03 -15.15
CA TRP A 5 -7.79 10.50 -13.80
C TRP A 5 -8.37 11.62 -12.94
N GLU A 6 -9.67 11.55 -12.66
CA GLU A 6 -10.30 12.46 -11.71
C GLU A 6 -9.56 12.33 -10.37
N SER A 7 -9.22 13.47 -9.77
CA SER A 7 -8.58 13.45 -8.46
C SER A 7 -9.55 12.84 -7.45
N PRO A 8 -9.11 11.93 -6.57
CA PRO A 8 -10.01 11.24 -5.65
C PRO A 8 -10.81 12.25 -4.81
N GLU A 9 -12.12 12.03 -4.71
CA GLU A 9 -13.05 12.90 -4.01
C GLU A 9 -13.04 12.68 -2.49
N SER A 10 -12.49 11.54 -2.02
CA SER A 10 -12.41 11.17 -0.60
C SER A 10 -11.11 10.48 -0.19
N ILE A 11 -10.84 10.43 1.12
CA ILE A 11 -9.74 9.62 1.66
C ILE A 11 -10.01 8.15 1.36
N THR A 12 -11.25 7.68 1.59
CA THR A 12 -11.65 6.30 1.29
C THR A 12 -11.37 5.94 -0.17
N GLU A 13 -11.84 6.73 -1.12
CA GLU A 13 -11.64 6.46 -2.55
C GLU A 13 -10.16 6.38 -2.93
N ARG A 14 -9.35 7.31 -2.42
CA ARG A 14 -7.91 7.29 -2.66
C ARG A 14 -7.27 6.00 -2.15
N MET A 15 -7.52 5.67 -0.89
CA MET A 15 -6.81 4.58 -0.22
C MET A 15 -7.30 3.20 -0.69
N VAL A 16 -8.61 3.02 -0.92
CA VAL A 16 -9.19 1.84 -1.59
C VAL A 16 -8.65 1.68 -3.01
N GLY A 17 -8.44 2.80 -3.72
CA GLY A 17 -7.78 2.80 -5.03
C GLY A 17 -6.35 2.27 -4.96
N ASP A 18 -5.59 2.62 -3.91
CA ASP A 18 -4.25 2.08 -3.68
C ASP A 18 -4.28 0.58 -3.37
N HIS A 19 -5.23 0.09 -2.56
CA HIS A 19 -5.45 -1.35 -2.34
C HIS A 19 -5.72 -2.09 -3.65
N SER A 20 -6.70 -1.62 -4.42
CA SER A 20 -7.10 -2.23 -5.69
C SER A 20 -5.93 -2.30 -6.68
N ARG A 21 -5.12 -1.25 -6.74
CA ARG A 21 -3.91 -1.21 -7.59
C ARG A 21 -2.85 -2.19 -7.12
N CYS A 22 -2.59 -2.28 -5.81
CA CYS A 22 -1.63 -3.22 -5.26
C CYS A 22 -2.07 -4.68 -5.50
N ASP A 23 -3.35 -5.00 -5.28
CA ASP A 23 -3.92 -6.33 -5.54
C ASP A 23 -3.79 -6.72 -7.02
N GLN A 24 -4.10 -5.80 -7.94
CA GLN A 24 -3.95 -6.04 -9.37
C GLN A 24 -2.49 -6.30 -9.78
N VAL A 25 -1.55 -5.46 -9.32
CA VAL A 25 -0.12 -5.62 -9.64
C VAL A 25 0.44 -6.92 -9.06
N TYR A 26 0.03 -7.30 -7.85
CA TYR A 26 0.42 -8.56 -7.24
C TYR A 26 -0.10 -9.75 -8.08
N ALA A 27 -1.39 -9.77 -8.41
CA ALA A 27 -2.01 -10.85 -9.17
C ALA A 27 -1.39 -11.01 -10.57
N GLU A 28 -1.07 -9.91 -11.25
CA GLU A 28 -0.34 -9.93 -12.52
C GLU A 28 1.08 -10.49 -12.35
N GLY A 29 1.78 -10.10 -11.28
CA GLY A 29 3.13 -10.56 -10.98
C GLY A 29 3.17 -12.07 -10.69
N GLU A 30 2.26 -12.55 -9.85
CA GLU A 30 2.09 -13.97 -9.53
C GLU A 30 1.74 -14.78 -10.79
N THR A 31 0.79 -14.31 -11.60
CA THR A 31 0.42 -14.95 -12.87
C THR A 31 1.60 -15.06 -13.83
N ALA A 32 2.41 -13.98 -13.95
CA ALA A 32 3.59 -13.98 -14.79
C ALA A 32 4.65 -14.98 -14.31
N LEU A 33 4.90 -15.06 -12.98
CA LEU A 33 5.81 -16.05 -12.41
C LEU A 33 5.35 -17.49 -12.68
N VAL A 34 4.09 -17.81 -12.41
CA VAL A 34 3.52 -19.14 -12.67
C VAL A 34 3.55 -19.47 -14.18
N GLY A 35 3.39 -18.46 -15.04
CA GLY A 35 3.51 -18.58 -16.49
C GLY A 35 4.95 -18.72 -17.01
N GLY A 36 5.96 -18.73 -16.14
CA GLY A 36 7.38 -18.82 -16.51
C GLY A 36 7.97 -17.51 -17.06
N GLN A 37 7.26 -16.39 -16.92
CA GLN A 37 7.71 -15.07 -17.37
C GLN A 37 8.45 -14.35 -16.24
N TRP A 38 9.58 -14.93 -15.80
CA TRP A 38 10.32 -14.50 -14.60
C TRP A 38 10.60 -12.99 -14.55
N GLU A 39 11.20 -12.42 -15.59
CA GLU A 39 11.58 -11.01 -15.59
C GLU A 39 10.38 -10.07 -15.46
N ALA A 40 9.24 -10.44 -16.06
CA ALA A 40 8.01 -9.68 -15.94
C ALA A 40 7.40 -9.81 -14.53
N GLY A 41 7.33 -11.03 -14.00
CA GLY A 41 6.82 -11.31 -12.67
C GLY A 41 7.64 -10.63 -11.57
N GLU A 42 8.97 -10.73 -11.63
CA GLU A 42 9.87 -10.05 -10.70
C GLU A 42 9.67 -8.53 -10.72
N LYS A 43 9.58 -7.92 -11.91
CA LYS A 43 9.35 -6.47 -12.04
C LYS A 43 8.02 -6.05 -11.42
N LEU A 44 6.96 -6.81 -11.65
CA LEU A 44 5.63 -6.55 -11.09
C LEU A 44 5.62 -6.71 -9.57
N LEU A 45 6.22 -7.77 -9.04
CA LEU A 45 6.29 -7.98 -7.59
C LEU A 45 7.15 -6.92 -6.89
N ARG A 46 8.25 -6.46 -7.50
CA ARG A 46 9.01 -5.30 -6.98
C ARG A 46 8.18 -4.01 -7.01
N THR A 47 7.36 -3.83 -8.04
CA THR A 47 6.43 -2.69 -8.12
C THR A 47 5.37 -2.77 -7.03
N PHE A 48 4.83 -3.96 -6.75
CA PHE A 48 3.92 -4.22 -5.64
C PHE A 48 4.56 -3.89 -4.28
N ILE A 49 5.79 -4.39 -4.03
CA ILE A 49 6.52 -4.12 -2.78
C ILE A 49 6.68 -2.61 -2.55
N ALA A 50 7.15 -1.87 -3.55
CA ALA A 50 7.31 -0.42 -3.47
C ALA A 50 5.96 0.30 -3.29
N GLY A 51 4.91 -0.20 -3.94
CA GLY A 51 3.54 0.29 -3.81
C GLY A 51 3.01 0.16 -2.39
N MET A 52 3.16 -1.01 -1.76
CA MET A 52 2.74 -1.26 -0.38
C MET A 52 3.53 -0.41 0.62
N GLN A 53 4.85 -0.30 0.44
CA GLN A 53 5.68 0.57 1.29
C GLN A 53 5.24 2.03 1.21
N THR A 54 4.90 2.50 0.00
CA THR A 54 4.38 3.85 -0.20
C THR A 54 3.03 4.00 0.47
N HIS A 55 2.10 3.07 0.26
CA HIS A 55 0.77 3.08 0.87
C HIS A 55 0.85 3.20 2.41
N ILE A 56 1.60 2.31 3.06
CA ILE A 56 1.82 2.34 4.50
C ILE A 56 2.43 3.68 4.96
N ALA A 57 3.34 4.26 4.17
CA ALA A 57 3.93 5.56 4.48
C ALA A 57 2.91 6.70 4.40
N LEU A 58 1.96 6.67 3.45
CA LEU A 58 0.88 7.65 3.37
C LEU A 58 0.03 7.62 4.64
N GLU A 59 -0.25 6.42 5.13
CA GLU A 59 -1.05 6.22 6.32
C GLU A 59 -0.33 6.69 7.57
N GLU A 60 0.86 6.15 7.84
CA GLU A 60 1.57 6.42 9.09
C GLU A 60 2.11 7.84 9.19
N GLN A 61 2.44 8.48 8.07
CA GLN A 61 3.01 9.83 8.06
C GLN A 61 1.98 10.94 7.82
N VAL A 62 0.83 10.63 7.22
CA VAL A 62 -0.18 11.64 6.87
C VAL A 62 -1.53 11.34 7.51
N LEU A 63 -2.11 10.17 7.25
CA LEU A 63 -3.48 9.87 7.68
C LEU A 63 -3.60 9.68 9.20
N PHE A 64 -2.80 8.77 9.76
CA PHE A 64 -2.87 8.38 11.16
C PHE A 64 -2.61 9.58 12.10
N PRO A 65 -1.58 10.43 11.89
CA PRO A 65 -1.40 11.61 12.70
C PRO A 65 -2.61 12.57 12.63
N ALA A 66 -3.21 12.72 11.45
CA ALA A 66 -4.35 13.63 11.27
C ALA A 66 -5.60 13.14 12.00
N ILE A 67 -5.92 11.84 11.90
CA ILE A 67 -7.09 11.28 12.58
C ILE A 67 -6.89 11.19 14.10
N GLU A 68 -5.67 10.90 14.56
CA GLU A 68 -5.32 10.92 15.98
C GLU A 68 -5.45 12.33 16.57
N GLU A 69 -4.98 13.36 15.85
CA GLU A 69 -5.16 14.77 16.25
C GLU A 69 -6.66 15.14 16.31
N ALA A 70 -7.45 14.71 15.33
CA ALA A 70 -8.88 15.06 15.26
C ALA A 70 -9.75 14.35 16.31
N THR A 71 -9.37 13.14 16.73
CA THR A 71 -10.18 12.30 17.64
C THR A 71 -9.63 12.23 19.06
N GLY A 72 -8.34 12.51 19.25
CA GLY A 72 -7.62 12.26 20.50
C GLY A 72 -7.33 10.77 20.79
N MET A 73 -7.66 9.86 19.86
CA MET A 73 -7.53 8.41 20.05
C MET A 73 -6.17 7.91 19.55
N VAL A 74 -5.17 7.86 20.42
CA VAL A 74 -3.81 7.39 20.06
C VAL A 74 -3.63 5.88 20.28
N GLU A 75 -4.35 5.29 21.25
CA GLU A 75 -4.37 3.83 21.52
C GLU A 75 -5.55 3.14 20.83
N GLY A 76 -5.96 3.66 19.66
CA GLY A 76 -7.15 3.24 18.92
C GLY A 76 -6.84 2.40 17.67
N PRO A 77 -7.72 2.47 16.64
CA PRO A 77 -7.57 1.69 15.40
C PRO A 77 -6.19 1.82 14.73
N THR A 78 -5.59 3.02 14.75
CA THR A 78 -4.28 3.30 14.15
C THR A 78 -3.13 2.57 14.85
N SER A 79 -3.25 2.23 16.14
CA SER A 79 -2.23 1.44 16.85
C SER A 79 -2.22 -0.02 16.39
N VAL A 80 -3.41 -0.59 16.14
CA VAL A 80 -3.57 -1.94 15.60
C VAL A 80 -3.03 -2.01 14.17
N MET A 81 -3.32 -1.00 13.33
CA MET A 81 -2.81 -0.95 11.96
C MET A 81 -1.28 -0.92 11.92
N ARG A 82 -0.62 -0.14 12.80
CA ARG A 82 0.86 -0.12 12.86
C ARG A 82 1.48 -1.49 13.20
N ILE A 83 0.86 -2.26 14.10
CA ILE A 83 1.32 -3.62 14.42
C ILE A 83 1.20 -4.53 13.18
N GLU A 84 0.11 -4.43 12.44
CA GLU A 84 -0.08 -5.19 11.20
C GLU A 84 0.87 -4.72 10.09
N HIS A 85 1.14 -3.42 9.99
CA HIS A 85 2.13 -2.88 9.06
C HIS A 85 3.54 -3.41 9.34
N GLU A 86 3.93 -3.58 10.60
CA GLU A 86 5.21 -4.22 10.95
C GLU A 86 5.28 -5.66 10.42
N GLN A 87 4.20 -6.42 10.56
CA GLN A 87 4.10 -7.79 10.03
C GLN A 87 4.14 -7.82 8.50
N ILE A 88 3.39 -6.92 7.85
CA ILE A 88 3.38 -6.76 6.39
C ILE A 88 4.77 -6.40 5.89
N ARG A 89 5.46 -5.42 6.51
CA ARG A 89 6.84 -5.04 6.14
C ARG A 89 7.81 -6.22 6.24
N SER A 90 7.73 -7.03 7.30
CA SER A 90 8.57 -8.23 7.44
C SER A 90 8.36 -9.19 6.27
N LEU A 91 7.11 -9.45 5.88
CA LEU A 91 6.78 -10.32 4.76
C LEU A 91 7.24 -9.72 3.41
N LEU A 92 7.11 -8.41 3.21
CA LEU A 92 7.59 -7.72 2.00
C LEU A 92 9.13 -7.80 1.87
N GLU A 93 9.85 -7.71 2.98
CA GLU A 93 11.30 -7.92 3.00
C GLU A 93 11.68 -9.37 2.68
N GLU A 94 10.94 -10.34 3.23
CA GLU A 94 11.14 -11.75 2.90
C GLU A 94 10.86 -12.03 1.42
N LEU A 95 9.79 -11.45 0.86
CA LEU A 95 9.46 -11.56 -0.55
C LEU A 95 10.58 -10.97 -1.42
N SER A 96 11.11 -9.80 -1.03
CA SER A 96 12.24 -9.16 -1.72
C SER A 96 13.47 -10.06 -1.77
N ARG A 97 13.81 -10.71 -0.64
CA ARG A 97 14.94 -11.66 -0.57
C ARG A 97 14.69 -12.91 -1.41
N ALA A 98 13.47 -13.43 -1.41
CA ALA A 98 13.12 -14.61 -2.20
C ALA A 98 13.18 -14.33 -3.72
N LEU A 99 12.83 -13.11 -4.15
CA LEU A 99 13.03 -12.63 -5.53
C LEU A 99 14.51 -12.56 -5.91
N GLU A 100 15.38 -12.06 -5.01
CA GLU A 100 16.83 -12.02 -5.24
C GLU A 100 17.45 -13.41 -5.37
N SER A 101 17.01 -14.36 -4.55
CA SER A 101 17.49 -15.74 -4.60
C SER A 101 16.81 -16.60 -5.67
N LYS A 102 15.80 -16.06 -6.36
CA LYS A 102 14.95 -16.78 -7.33
C LYS A 102 14.35 -18.08 -6.76
N ASP A 103 13.80 -17.98 -5.55
CA ASP A 103 13.21 -19.11 -4.83
C ASP A 103 11.68 -19.12 -5.05
N ASP A 104 11.25 -19.76 -6.14
CA ASP A 104 9.84 -19.79 -6.58
C ASP A 104 8.90 -20.30 -5.47
N ASP A 105 9.27 -21.40 -4.81
CA ASP A 105 8.46 -22.01 -3.74
C ASP A 105 8.32 -21.04 -2.56
N ARG A 106 9.40 -20.34 -2.20
CA ARG A 106 9.38 -19.36 -1.11
C ARG A 106 8.57 -18.12 -1.48
N ILE A 107 8.66 -17.65 -2.73
CA ILE A 107 7.87 -16.51 -3.22
C ILE A 107 6.38 -16.81 -3.10
N LEU A 108 5.93 -17.97 -3.59
CA LEU A 108 4.51 -18.36 -3.54
C LEU A 108 4.01 -18.50 -2.09
N ALA A 109 4.79 -19.16 -1.22
CA ALA A 109 4.39 -19.35 0.17
C ALA A 109 4.29 -18.03 0.97
N ILE A 110 5.22 -17.09 0.73
CA ILE A 110 5.15 -15.74 1.32
C ILE A 110 3.94 -15.00 0.76
N GLY A 111 3.73 -15.09 -0.55
CA GLY A 111 2.62 -14.49 -1.26
C GLY A 111 1.25 -14.86 -0.70
N GLU A 112 0.99 -16.15 -0.48
CA GLU A 112 -0.25 -16.64 0.14
C GLU A 112 -0.46 -16.06 1.55
N THR A 113 0.58 -16.06 2.36
CA THR A 113 0.54 -15.52 3.74
C THR A 113 0.26 -14.02 3.73
N LEU A 114 0.95 -13.29 2.85
CA LEU A 114 0.82 -11.85 2.70
C LEU A 114 -0.58 -11.46 2.22
N ASN A 115 -1.13 -12.19 1.24
CA ASN A 115 -2.47 -11.94 0.70
C ASN A 115 -3.52 -12.10 1.81
N ILE A 116 -3.48 -13.17 2.60
CA ILE A 116 -4.41 -13.37 3.72
C ILE A 116 -4.33 -12.21 4.73
N LEU A 117 -3.12 -11.80 5.10
CA LEU A 117 -2.91 -10.71 6.05
C LEU A 117 -3.43 -9.37 5.51
N ILE A 118 -3.08 -9.02 4.27
CA ILE A 118 -3.52 -7.78 3.61
C ILE A 118 -5.05 -7.74 3.48
N GLN A 119 -5.70 -8.83 3.06
CA GLN A 119 -7.16 -8.81 2.93
C GLN A 119 -7.86 -8.61 4.29
N GLN A 120 -7.32 -9.17 5.38
CA GLN A 120 -7.86 -8.92 6.73
C GLN A 120 -7.59 -7.49 7.22
N HIS A 121 -6.43 -6.95 6.87
CA HIS A 121 -6.03 -5.59 7.17
C HIS A 121 -6.92 -4.56 6.43
N ASN A 122 -7.02 -4.68 5.11
CA ASN A 122 -7.83 -3.82 4.25
C ASN A 122 -9.30 -3.77 4.74
N LEU A 123 -9.87 -4.91 5.15
CA LEU A 123 -11.24 -4.94 5.69
C LEU A 123 -11.43 -4.03 6.92
N LYS A 124 -10.41 -3.88 7.78
CA LYS A 124 -10.50 -3.00 8.95
C LYS A 124 -10.42 -1.54 8.52
N GLU A 125 -9.58 -1.24 7.56
CA GLU A 125 -9.39 0.12 7.11
C GLU A 125 -10.58 0.62 6.31
N GLU A 126 -11.02 -0.15 5.31
CA GLU A 126 -12.09 0.22 4.40
C GLU A 126 -13.46 0.29 5.09
N ASN A 127 -13.72 -0.60 6.05
CA ASN A 127 -15.02 -0.62 6.74
C ASN A 127 -15.08 0.28 7.98
N MET A 128 -13.94 0.69 8.53
CA MET A 128 -13.91 1.46 9.79
C MET A 128 -13.03 2.70 9.69
N LEU A 129 -11.73 2.54 9.41
CA LEU A 129 -10.76 3.63 9.53
C LEU A 129 -10.96 4.74 8.50
N TYR A 130 -11.15 4.40 7.23
CA TYR A 130 -11.33 5.39 6.17
C TYR A 130 -12.69 6.10 6.25
N PRO A 131 -13.83 5.42 6.47
CA PRO A 131 -15.11 6.10 6.71
C PRO A 131 -15.06 7.04 7.92
N MET A 132 -14.40 6.63 9.01
CA MET A 132 -14.17 7.49 10.17
C MET A 132 -13.29 8.69 9.80
N SER A 133 -12.25 8.47 8.99
CA SER A 133 -11.35 9.53 8.54
C SER A 133 -12.08 10.57 7.68
N ASP A 134 -12.90 10.15 6.72
CA ASP A 134 -13.71 11.08 5.92
C ASP A 134 -14.69 11.90 6.77
N ALA A 135 -15.29 11.29 7.79
CA ALA A 135 -16.21 11.97 8.70
C ALA A 135 -15.51 13.02 9.59
N HIS A 136 -14.36 12.67 10.17
CA HIS A 136 -13.65 13.53 11.12
C HIS A 136 -12.69 14.54 10.46
N LEU A 137 -12.20 14.27 9.25
CA LEU A 137 -11.20 15.08 8.55
C LEU A 137 -11.78 15.88 7.37
N LYS A 138 -13.11 15.98 7.26
CA LYS A 138 -13.80 16.66 6.15
C LYS A 138 -13.20 18.03 5.78
N ASP A 139 -12.81 18.83 6.77
CA ASP A 139 -12.31 20.20 6.58
C ASP A 139 -10.82 20.22 6.20
N LYS A 140 -10.06 19.17 6.53
CA LYS A 140 -8.63 18.99 6.19
C LYS A 140 -8.42 18.12 4.93
N LYS A 141 -9.49 17.52 4.39
CA LYS A 141 -9.45 16.52 3.31
C LYS A 141 -8.58 16.91 2.12
N LYS A 142 -8.80 18.11 1.56
CA LYS A 142 -8.05 18.58 0.38
C LYS A 142 -6.55 18.69 0.65
N GLU A 143 -6.18 19.21 1.83
CA GLU A 143 -4.78 19.33 2.24
C GLU A 143 -4.13 17.95 2.42
N LEU A 144 -4.84 17.01 3.05
CA LEU A 144 -4.34 15.65 3.27
C LEU A 144 -4.12 14.90 1.95
N LEU A 145 -5.07 14.96 1.01
CA LEU A 145 -4.92 14.35 -0.31
C LEU A 145 -3.72 14.94 -1.07
N GLN A 146 -3.49 16.25 -0.97
CA GLN A 146 -2.31 16.90 -1.56
C GLN A 146 -0.99 16.46 -0.90
N LYS A 147 -0.95 16.31 0.42
CA LYS A 147 0.21 15.78 1.15
C LYS A 147 0.50 14.34 0.74
N MET A 148 -0.53 13.49 0.69
CA MET A 148 -0.40 12.11 0.24
C MET A 148 0.10 12.01 -1.20
N GLN A 149 -0.41 12.85 -2.10
CA GLN A 149 0.08 12.91 -3.48
C GLN A 149 1.55 13.32 -3.56
N SER A 150 1.95 14.31 -2.76
CA SER A 150 3.34 14.79 -2.73
C SER A 150 4.29 13.74 -2.17
N LEU A 151 3.89 13.02 -1.12
CA LEU A 151 4.70 11.94 -0.54
C LEU A 151 4.84 10.76 -1.51
N ALA A 152 3.75 10.37 -2.18
CA ALA A 152 3.76 9.29 -3.16
C ALA A 152 4.68 9.57 -4.37
N THR A 153 4.77 10.83 -4.83
CA THR A 153 5.65 11.19 -5.95
C THR A 153 7.12 11.32 -5.53
N GLN A 154 7.40 11.76 -4.29
CA GLN A 154 8.77 11.84 -3.76
C GLN A 154 9.42 10.46 -3.57
N GLY A 155 8.64 9.45 -3.18
CA GLY A 155 9.13 8.06 -3.08
C GLY A 155 9.51 7.43 -4.42
N ASN A 156 9.01 7.96 -5.55
CA ASN A 156 9.25 7.42 -6.88
C ASN A 156 10.52 7.97 -7.57
N HIS A 157 11.27 8.86 -6.92
CA HIS A 157 12.54 9.41 -7.43
C HIS A 157 13.80 8.60 -7.05
N GLY A 158 13.62 7.38 -6.52
CA GLY A 158 14.69 6.49 -6.06
C GLY A 158 15.39 5.63 -7.13
N THR A 159 15.09 5.80 -8.42
CA THR A 159 15.85 5.17 -9.52
C THR A 159 16.36 6.23 -10.49
N SER A 160 17.47 6.87 -10.10
CA SER A 160 18.29 7.59 -11.08
C SER A 160 18.77 6.58 -12.14
N PRO A 161 18.68 6.87 -13.44
CA PRO A 161 19.41 6.11 -14.44
C PRO A 161 20.90 6.29 -14.13
N LEU A 162 21.63 5.17 -14.11
CA LEU A 162 23.08 5.16 -14.16
C LEU A 162 23.52 5.94 -15.42
N GLU A 163 24.21 7.07 -15.21
CA GLU A 163 25.17 7.62 -16.18
C GLU A 163 26.57 7.06 -15.89
#